data_AF-A0A431I462-F1
#
_entry.id   AF-A0A431I462-F1
#
_cell.length_a   1.000
_cell.length_b   1.000
_cell.length_c   1.000
_cell.angle_alpha   90.00
_cell.angle_beta   90.00
_cell.angle_gamma   90.00
#
_symmetry.space_group_name_H-M   'P 1'
#
loop_
_entity.id
_entity.type
_entity.pdbx_description
1 polymer ?
#
loop_
_entity_poly.entity_id
_entity_poly.type
_entity_poly.pdbx_seq_one_letter_code
_entity_poly.pdbx_strand_id
1 'polypeptide(L)'
;MKALKKNVPEQKQLTSVILESANQIWLAGLGAFARAQEEGTKVFDTLVEAGKEIENTGKRVAEEKVDAVAGKASETWDKLEQVFQERVAKSLNRLGVPSNDDIKALSERIETLSGAVSELIKKEKAAAKPKAAPVKAAAAAGETKPQA
;
A
#
# COMPACT_ATOMS: atom_id res chain seq x y z
N MET A 1 38.43 53.21 84.61
CA MET A 1 38.34 53.27 83.14
C MET A 1 39.65 52.83 82.47
N LYS A 2 39.93 51.53 82.36
CA LYS A 2 41.10 51.00 81.62
C LYS A 2 40.80 49.57 81.14
N ALA A 3 40.11 49.42 80.01
CA ALA A 3 39.93 48.12 79.36
C ALA A 3 39.51 48.19 77.87
N LEU A 4 39.91 49.21 77.10
CA LEU A 4 39.42 49.37 75.71
C LEU A 4 40.49 49.65 74.65
N LYS A 5 41.78 49.42 74.92
CA LYS A 5 42.86 49.78 73.98
C LYS A 5 43.80 48.65 73.55
N LYS A 6 43.46 47.36 73.76
CA LYS A 6 44.37 46.23 73.47
C LYS A 6 44.00 45.32 72.29
N ASN A 7 42.83 45.45 71.64
CA ASN A 7 42.34 44.43 70.67
C ASN A 7 42.26 44.87 69.18
N VAL A 8 42.82 46.04 68.82
CA VAL A 8 42.78 46.53 67.42
C VAL A 8 43.60 45.68 66.43
N PRO A 9 44.81 45.15 66.74
CA PRO A 9 45.57 44.35 65.77
C PRO A 9 44.97 42.95 65.53
N GLU A 10 44.38 42.30 66.54
CA GLU A 10 43.70 41.01 66.40
C GLU A 10 42.46 41.09 65.50
N GLN A 11 41.65 42.14 65.64
CA GLN A 11 40.48 42.31 64.77
C GLN A 11 40.86 42.50 63.30
N LYS A 12 41.98 43.18 63.03
CA LYS A 12 42.47 43.42 61.66
C LYS A 12 43.01 42.15 61.01
N GLN A 13 43.61 41.26 61.82
CA GLN A 13 44.04 39.94 61.35
C GLN A 13 42.85 39.01 61.11
N LEU A 14 41.86 38.99 62.01
CA LEU A 14 40.64 38.19 61.84
C LEU A 14 39.84 38.61 60.59
N THR A 15 39.68 39.91 60.33
CA THR A 15 39.01 40.39 59.12
C THR A 15 39.77 40.07 57.85
N SER A 16 41.11 40.09 57.87
CA SER A 16 41.91 39.67 56.71
C SER A 16 41.77 38.18 56.39
N VAL A 17 41.75 37.31 57.41
CA VAL A 17 41.57 35.86 57.23
C VAL A 17 40.16 35.53 56.72
N ILE A 18 39.15 36.24 57.20
CA ILE A 18 37.76 36.09 56.72
C ILE A 18 37.65 36.54 55.26
N LEU A 19 38.29 37.66 54.88
CA LEU A 19 38.27 38.16 53.50
C LEU A 19 39.02 37.23 52.54
N GLU A 20 40.18 36.71 52.95
CA GLU A 20 40.95 35.71 52.21
C GLU A 20 40.13 34.43 52.00
N SER A 21 39.47 33.94 53.06
CA SER A 21 38.61 32.76 53.00
C SER A 21 37.38 32.98 52.11
N ALA A 22 36.75 34.16 52.19
CA ALA A 22 35.63 34.52 51.33
C ALA A 22 36.05 34.60 49.86
N ASN A 23 37.23 35.14 49.57
CA ASN A 23 37.79 35.17 48.21
C ASN A 23 38.10 33.76 47.69
N GLN A 24 38.64 32.88 48.53
CA GLN A 24 38.87 31.48 48.17
C GLN A 24 37.57 30.72 47.90
N ILE A 25 36.55 30.90 48.74
CA ILE A 25 35.22 30.31 48.51
C ILE A 25 34.62 30.82 47.20
N TRP A 26 34.79 32.11 46.90
CA TRP A 26 34.31 32.70 45.65
C TRP A 26 35.03 32.13 44.42
N LEU A 27 36.36 32.04 44.45
CA LEU A 27 37.16 31.45 43.37
C LEU A 27 36.85 29.96 43.19
N ALA A 28 36.65 29.22 44.29
CA ALA A 28 36.24 27.82 44.24
C ALA A 28 34.83 27.68 43.65
N GLY A 29 33.91 28.58 43.97
CA GLY A 29 32.57 28.63 43.37
C GLY A 29 32.61 28.90 41.86
N LEU A 30 33.42 29.87 41.42
CA LEU A 30 33.62 30.15 40.00
C LEU A 30 34.31 29.01 39.25
N GLY A 31 35.31 28.37 39.88
CA GLY A 31 35.99 27.20 39.31
C GLY A 31 35.07 25.98 39.18
N ALA A 32 34.25 25.72 40.20
CA ALA A 32 33.24 24.65 40.16
C ALA A 32 32.16 24.91 39.11
N PHE A 33 31.69 26.16 38.99
CA PHE A 33 30.73 26.55 37.94
C PHE A 33 31.32 26.39 36.54
N ALA A 34 32.55 26.85 36.31
CA ALA A 34 33.24 26.68 35.03
C ALA A 34 33.42 25.19 34.68
N ARG A 35 33.76 24.35 35.67
CA ARG A 35 33.87 22.90 35.48
C ARG A 35 32.53 22.24 35.19
N ALA A 36 31.46 22.65 35.87
CA ALA A 36 30.11 22.18 35.59
C ALA A 36 29.62 22.61 34.20
N GLN A 37 30.03 23.78 33.70
CA GLN A 37 29.74 24.20 32.34
C GLN A 37 30.48 23.33 31.30
N GLU A 38 31.77 23.05 31.52
CA GLU A 38 32.58 22.23 30.61
C GLU A 38 32.12 20.76 30.59
N GLU A 39 31.84 20.17 31.76
CA GLU A 39 31.33 18.81 31.88
C GLU A 39 29.84 18.71 31.48
N GLY A 40 29.07 19.78 31.73
CA GLY A 40 27.65 19.87 31.38
C GLY A 40 27.39 19.81 29.88
N THR A 41 28.21 20.47 29.05
CA THR A 41 28.09 20.39 27.59
C THR A 41 28.35 18.96 27.08
N LYS A 42 29.35 18.26 27.63
CA LYS A 42 29.66 16.87 27.23
C LYS A 42 28.52 15.89 27.58
N VAL A 43 27.93 16.06 28.76
CA VAL A 43 26.75 15.26 29.17
C VAL A 43 25.55 15.58 28.29
N PHE A 44 25.33 16.86 27.96
CA PHE A 44 24.27 17.27 27.04
C PHE A 44 24.46 16.65 25.65
N ASP A 45 25.65 16.73 25.06
CA ASP A 45 25.94 16.14 23.75
C ASP A 45 25.70 14.63 23.75
N THR A 46 26.09 13.95 24.83
CA THR A 46 25.84 12.50 24.99
C THR A 46 24.35 12.18 25.05
N LEU A 47 23.57 12.98 25.78
CA LEU A 47 22.11 12.81 25.85
C LEU A 47 21.44 13.10 24.50
N VAL A 48 21.92 14.08 23.76
CA VAL A 48 21.42 14.39 22.42
C VAL A 48 21.70 13.23 21.46
N GLU A 49 22.90 12.67 21.50
CA GLU A 49 23.26 11.54 20.64
C GLU A 49 22.43 10.30 20.97
N ALA A 50 22.26 9.98 22.27
CA ALA A 50 21.36 8.92 22.71
C ALA A 50 19.90 9.18 22.27
N GLY A 51 19.45 10.45 22.30
CA GLY A 51 18.13 10.86 21.81
C GLY A 51 17.96 10.61 20.30
N LYS A 52 18.96 10.95 19.49
CA LYS A 52 18.96 10.66 18.04
C LYS A 52 18.94 9.16 17.76
N GLU A 53 19.68 8.36 18.53
CA GLU A 53 19.70 6.90 18.36
C GLU A 53 18.33 6.27 18.68
N ILE A 54 17.67 6.76 19.74
CA ILE A 54 16.29 6.37 20.09
C ILE A 54 15.32 6.80 18.99
N GLU A 55 15.43 8.03 18.47
CA GLU A 55 14.59 8.52 17.37
C GLU A 55 14.78 7.67 16.11
N ASN A 56 16.02 7.38 15.71
CA ASN A 56 16.33 6.58 14.54
C ASN A 56 15.82 5.14 14.68
N THR A 57 16.00 4.55 15.86
CA THR A 57 15.45 3.21 16.16
C THR A 57 13.93 3.23 16.13
N GLY A 58 13.31 4.25 16.72
CA GLY A 58 11.86 4.45 16.72
C GLY A 58 11.30 4.61 15.30
N LYS A 59 11.94 5.42 14.46
CA LYS A 59 11.57 5.59 13.04
C LYS A 59 11.64 4.27 12.28
N ARG A 60 12.75 3.54 12.41
CA ARG A 60 12.91 2.23 11.74
C ARG A 60 11.82 1.24 12.15
N VAL A 61 11.51 1.17 13.45
CA VAL A 61 10.43 0.30 13.95
C VAL A 61 9.06 0.78 13.46
N ALA A 62 8.82 2.09 13.43
CA ALA A 62 7.58 2.65 12.91
C ALA A 62 7.41 2.34 11.41
N GLU A 63 8.45 2.52 10.60
CA GLU A 63 8.46 2.17 9.17
C GLU A 63 8.16 0.67 8.99
N GLU A 64 8.86 -0.21 9.71
CA GLU A 64 8.63 -1.66 9.64
C GLU A 64 7.18 -2.05 10.03
N LYS A 65 6.60 -1.37 11.02
CA LYS A 65 5.21 -1.59 11.45
C LYS A 65 4.21 -1.03 10.45
N VAL A 66 4.47 0.15 9.88
CA VAL A 66 3.62 0.76 8.85
C VAL A 66 3.60 -0.11 7.61
N ASP A 67 4.75 -0.62 7.16
CA ASP A 67 4.82 -1.53 6.01
C ASP A 67 4.07 -2.83 6.28
N ALA A 68 4.24 -3.42 7.47
CA ALA A 68 3.52 -4.64 7.85
C ALA A 68 2.00 -4.44 7.95
N VAL A 69 1.56 -3.28 8.45
CA VAL A 69 0.14 -2.93 8.55
C VAL A 69 -0.42 -2.57 7.17
N ALA A 70 0.30 -1.82 6.36
CA ALA A 70 -0.09 -1.47 5.00
C ALA A 70 -0.23 -2.73 4.12
N GLY A 71 0.71 -3.68 4.21
CA GLY A 71 0.62 -4.96 3.50
C GLY A 71 -0.59 -5.79 3.91
N LYS A 72 -0.83 -5.93 5.22
CA LYS A 72 -2.03 -6.64 5.74
C LYS A 72 -3.32 -5.90 5.42
N ALA A 73 -3.30 -4.58 5.48
CA ALA A 73 -4.44 -3.72 5.15
C ALA A 73 -4.79 -3.86 3.67
N SER A 74 -3.80 -3.91 2.77
CA SER A 74 -4.01 -4.14 1.33
C SER A 74 -4.72 -5.45 1.08
N GLU A 75 -4.27 -6.56 1.69
CA GLU A 75 -4.93 -7.86 1.50
C GLU A 75 -6.38 -7.86 2.04
N THR A 76 -6.62 -7.19 3.18
CA THR A 76 -7.99 -7.03 3.68
C THR A 76 -8.81 -6.07 2.82
N TRP A 77 -8.18 -5.07 2.20
CA TRP A 77 -8.83 -4.12 1.30
C TRP A 77 -9.25 -4.78 0.00
N ASP A 78 -8.42 -5.64 -0.58
CA ASP A 78 -8.75 -6.44 -1.76
C ASP A 78 -9.97 -7.34 -1.49
N LYS A 79 -10.04 -7.95 -0.29
CA LYS A 79 -11.21 -8.72 0.14
C LYS A 79 -12.47 -7.85 0.29
N LEU A 80 -12.32 -6.62 0.81
CA LEU A 80 -13.43 -5.67 0.91
C LEU A 80 -13.89 -5.19 -0.47
N GLU A 81 -12.97 -4.99 -1.40
CA GLU A 81 -13.28 -4.67 -2.79
C GLU A 81 -14.08 -5.80 -3.44
N GLN A 82 -13.68 -7.05 -3.26
CA GLN A 82 -14.41 -8.21 -3.78
C GLN A 82 -15.83 -8.28 -3.21
N VAL A 83 -16.00 -8.12 -1.90
CA VAL A 83 -17.33 -8.13 -1.25
C VAL A 83 -18.17 -6.93 -1.69
N PHE A 84 -17.55 -5.76 -1.88
CA PHE A 84 -18.22 -4.58 -2.39
C PHE A 84 -18.71 -4.81 -3.82
N GLN A 85 -17.84 -5.30 -4.71
CA GLN A 85 -18.20 -5.63 -6.09
C GLN A 85 -19.34 -6.65 -6.14
N GLU A 86 -19.29 -7.70 -5.31
CA GLU A 86 -20.37 -8.69 -5.24
C GLU A 86 -21.68 -8.08 -4.73
N ARG A 87 -21.62 -7.19 -3.74
CA ARG A 87 -22.80 -6.50 -3.21
C ARG A 87 -23.40 -5.53 -4.23
N VAL A 88 -22.56 -4.80 -4.95
CA VAL A 88 -22.96 -3.89 -6.03
C VAL A 88 -23.56 -4.68 -7.18
N ALA A 89 -22.90 -5.74 -7.63
CA ALA A 89 -23.40 -6.64 -8.68
C ALA A 89 -24.75 -7.24 -8.29
N LYS A 90 -24.91 -7.73 -7.06
CA LYS A 90 -26.19 -8.26 -6.56
C LYS A 90 -27.30 -7.22 -6.52
N SER A 91 -26.97 -5.96 -6.23
CA SER A 91 -27.94 -4.87 -6.19
C SER A 91 -28.36 -4.45 -7.60
N LEU A 92 -27.41 -4.35 -8.53
CA LEU A 92 -27.65 -4.08 -9.95
C LEU A 92 -28.45 -5.18 -10.63
N ASN A 93 -28.14 -6.45 -10.33
CA ASN A 93 -28.86 -7.59 -10.89
C ASN A 93 -30.31 -7.65 -10.38
N ARG A 94 -30.57 -7.26 -9.13
CA ARG A 94 -31.94 -7.08 -8.60
C ARG A 94 -32.72 -5.97 -9.31
N LEU A 95 -32.02 -4.98 -9.88
CA LEU A 95 -32.59 -3.92 -10.70
C LEU A 95 -32.71 -4.32 -12.18
N GLY A 96 -32.32 -5.54 -12.55
CA GLY A 96 -32.39 -6.07 -13.92
C GLY A 96 -31.24 -5.63 -14.82
N VAL A 97 -30.15 -5.11 -14.26
CA VAL A 97 -28.94 -4.73 -15.02
C VAL A 97 -28.02 -5.94 -15.15
N PRO A 98 -27.81 -6.50 -16.36
CA PRO A 98 -26.93 -7.64 -16.57
C PRO A 98 -25.45 -7.27 -16.36
N SER A 99 -24.64 -8.21 -15.85
CA SER A 99 -23.20 -8.01 -15.70
C SER A 99 -22.43 -8.26 -17.00
N ASN A 100 -21.17 -7.83 -17.06
CA ASN A 100 -20.30 -8.11 -18.22
C ASN A 100 -20.08 -9.62 -18.43
N ASP A 101 -20.00 -10.39 -17.35
CA ASP A 101 -19.81 -11.85 -17.44
C ASP A 101 -21.07 -12.55 -17.97
N ASP A 102 -22.25 -12.06 -17.62
CA ASP A 102 -23.51 -12.56 -18.19
C ASP A 102 -23.59 -12.32 -19.69
N ILE A 103 -23.14 -11.14 -20.16
CA ILE A 103 -23.09 -10.81 -21.58
C ILE A 103 -22.13 -11.73 -22.32
N LYS A 104 -20.93 -11.96 -21.77
CA LYS A 104 -19.93 -12.88 -22.38
C LYS A 104 -20.47 -14.31 -22.47
N ALA A 105 -21.03 -14.83 -21.37
CA ALA A 105 -21.59 -16.18 -21.33
C ALA A 105 -22.75 -16.35 -22.34
N LEU A 106 -23.56 -15.30 -22.54
CA LEU A 106 -24.61 -15.31 -23.54
C LEU A 106 -24.04 -15.27 -24.97
N SER A 107 -23.01 -14.46 -25.22
CA SER A 107 -22.33 -14.40 -26.52
C SER A 107 -21.77 -15.76 -26.95
N GLU A 108 -21.09 -16.47 -26.04
CA GLU A 108 -20.56 -17.83 -26.33
C GLU A 108 -21.67 -18.84 -26.63
N ARG A 109 -22.79 -18.77 -25.88
CA ARG A 109 -23.97 -19.62 -26.16
C ARG A 109 -24.57 -19.32 -27.52
N ILE A 110 -24.63 -18.05 -27.92
CA ILE A 110 -25.13 -17.64 -29.23
C ILE A 110 -24.21 -18.14 -30.34
N GLU A 111 -22.89 -18.04 -30.19
CA GLU A 111 -21.94 -18.58 -31.17
C GLU A 111 -22.10 -20.09 -31.34
N THR A 112 -22.19 -20.82 -30.23
CA THR A 112 -22.39 -22.28 -30.23
C THR A 112 -23.69 -22.66 -30.94
N LEU A 113 -24.78 -21.97 -30.63
CA LEU A 113 -26.09 -22.24 -31.23
C LEU A 113 -26.12 -21.85 -32.71
N SER A 114 -25.51 -20.72 -33.08
CA SER A 114 -25.37 -20.28 -34.47
C SER A 114 -24.57 -21.29 -35.31
N GLY A 115 -23.52 -21.87 -34.72
CA GLY A 115 -22.77 -22.98 -35.30
C GLY A 115 -23.67 -24.21 -35.54
N ALA A 116 -24.36 -24.68 -34.50
CA ALA A 116 -25.23 -25.85 -34.58
C ALA A 116 -26.38 -25.68 -35.61
N VAL A 117 -27.00 -24.50 -35.66
CA VAL A 117 -28.05 -24.19 -36.64
C VAL A 117 -27.48 -24.15 -38.06
N SER A 118 -26.31 -23.56 -38.25
CA SER A 118 -25.64 -23.52 -39.56
C SER A 118 -25.30 -24.93 -40.06
N GLU A 119 -24.85 -25.82 -39.18
CA GLU A 119 -24.62 -27.22 -39.51
C GLU A 119 -25.92 -27.95 -39.85
N LEU A 120 -27.00 -27.72 -39.10
CA LEU A 120 -28.31 -28.31 -39.37
C LEU A 120 -28.83 -27.90 -40.74
N ILE A 121 -28.77 -26.60 -41.06
CA ILE A 121 -29.19 -26.05 -42.36
C ILE A 121 -28.34 -26.63 -43.51
N LYS A 122 -27.02 -26.78 -43.30
CA LYS A 122 -26.14 -27.43 -44.29
C LYS A 122 -26.54 -28.89 -44.51
N LYS A 123 -26.84 -29.62 -43.44
CA LYS A 123 -27.25 -31.03 -43.49
C LYS A 123 -28.62 -31.20 -44.16
N GLU A 124 -29.57 -30.30 -43.89
CA GLU A 124 -30.90 -30.29 -44.49
C GLU A 124 -30.85 -29.93 -45.99
N LYS A 125 -30.05 -28.93 -46.37
CA LYS A 125 -29.80 -28.62 -47.81
C LYS A 125 -29.08 -29.74 -48.55
N ALA A 126 -28.21 -30.50 -47.89
CA ALA A 126 -27.57 -31.68 -48.47
C ALA A 126 -28.57 -32.83 -48.69
N ALA A 127 -29.58 -32.97 -47.82
CA ALA A 127 -30.65 -33.95 -47.96
C ALA A 127 -31.70 -33.56 -49.02
N ALA A 128 -31.87 -32.28 -49.32
CA ALA A 128 -32.84 -31.76 -50.30
C ALA A 128 -32.35 -31.71 -51.76
N LYS A 129 -31.10 -32.09 -52.06
CA LYS A 129 -30.65 -32.23 -53.47
C LYS A 129 -31.16 -33.57 -54.02
N PRO A 130 -32.09 -33.60 -54.99
CA PRO A 130 -32.50 -34.85 -55.59
C PRO A 130 -31.32 -35.48 -56.31
N LYS A 131 -31.14 -36.78 -56.09
CA LYS A 131 -30.20 -37.62 -56.81
C LYS A 131 -30.65 -37.68 -58.27
N ALA A 132 -30.19 -36.73 -59.08
CA ALA A 132 -30.36 -36.77 -60.52
C ALA A 132 -29.56 -37.97 -61.06
N ALA A 133 -30.27 -39.06 -61.34
CA ALA A 133 -29.73 -40.15 -62.14
C ALA A 133 -29.53 -39.64 -63.58
N PRO A 134 -28.40 -39.93 -64.24
CA PRO A 134 -28.20 -39.52 -65.62
C PRO A 134 -28.98 -40.49 -66.51
N VAL A 135 -30.14 -40.07 -67.02
CA VAL A 135 -30.77 -40.79 -68.12
C VAL A 135 -30.05 -40.40 -69.40
N LYS A 136 -29.22 -41.33 -69.86
CA LYS A 136 -28.40 -41.28 -71.06
C LYS A 136 -29.26 -41.01 -72.30
N ALA A 137 -28.77 -40.09 -73.12
CA ALA A 137 -29.29 -39.70 -74.42
C ALA A 137 -29.48 -40.89 -75.39
N ALA A 138 -30.61 -40.89 -76.10
CA ALA A 138 -30.75 -41.52 -77.41
C ALA A 138 -31.95 -40.89 -78.16
N ALA A 139 -31.70 -39.81 -78.89
CA ALA A 139 -32.61 -39.31 -79.93
C ALA A 139 -31.80 -39.05 -81.20
N ALA A 140 -31.84 -40.05 -82.10
CA ALA A 140 -31.51 -39.99 -83.51
C ALA A 140 -32.38 -41.09 -84.16
N ALA A 141 -33.02 -40.96 -85.30
CA ALA A 141 -33.28 -39.91 -86.27
C ALA A 141 -34.31 -40.53 -87.26
N GLY A 142 -35.04 -39.70 -88.01
CA GLY A 142 -35.48 -40.08 -89.36
C GLY A 142 -36.78 -40.89 -89.50
N GLU A 143 -37.85 -40.16 -89.80
CA GLU A 143 -38.78 -40.36 -90.93
C GLU A 143 -38.89 -41.73 -91.62
N THR A 144 -40.13 -42.25 -91.79
CA THR A 144 -40.80 -42.41 -93.11
C THR A 144 -42.21 -43.04 -92.97
N LYS A 145 -43.25 -42.22 -93.17
CA LYS A 145 -44.42 -42.38 -94.08
C LYS A 145 -45.32 -43.68 -94.06
N PRO A 146 -46.48 -43.75 -94.78
CA PRO A 146 -47.83 -43.89 -94.20
C PRO A 146 -48.67 -45.07 -94.78
N GLN A 147 -50.00 -45.00 -94.62
CA GLN A 147 -51.09 -45.81 -95.24
C GLN A 147 -51.42 -47.11 -94.48
N ALA A 148 -52.68 -47.52 -94.30
CA ALA A 148 -53.96 -47.15 -94.90
C ALA A 148 -55.09 -47.18 -93.84
#